data_AF-A0A946WSL7-F1
#
_entry.id   AF-A0A946WSL7-F1
#
_cell.length_a   1.000
_cell.length_b   1.000
_cell.length_c   1.000
_cell.angle_alpha   90.00
_cell.angle_beta   90.00
_cell.angle_gamma   90.00
#
_symmetry.space_group_name_H-M   'P 1'
#
loop_
_entity.id
_entity.type
_entity.pdbx_description
1 polymer ?
#
loop_
_entity_poly.entity_id
_entity_poly.type
_entity_poly.pdbx_seq_one_letter_code
_entity_poly.pdbx_strand_id
1 'polypeptide(L)'
;MTKEYKVIGKPTPKLDAKLRATGKAIYGHDVKLPNMLYGAILRAEHPAAEIESIDLSEARALPGVVCILTADDIDTEKMSYVRDHPVLKSDEVNSIRDEVLAVAAKTKEIAREALKLIKIKYRVKKGVFDPFEALDDDAPQINKYCPGKTNKNLARNFYYEHGNLQEQKDKSTCIVSNRYILPRVA
;
A
#
# COMPACT_ATOMS: atom_id res chain seq x y z
N MET A 1 -15.61 7.26 46.99
CA MET A 1 -16.21 8.42 46.28
C MET A 1 -15.47 8.59 44.96
N THR A 2 -16.17 8.46 43.84
CA THR A 2 -15.61 8.77 42.51
C THR A 2 -15.32 10.26 42.43
N LYS A 3 -14.05 10.61 42.18
CA LYS A 3 -13.62 12.00 42.03
C LYS A 3 -14.35 12.61 40.84
N GLU A 4 -15.18 13.62 41.09
CA GLU A 4 -15.90 14.32 40.02
C GLU A 4 -14.96 15.31 39.34
N TYR A 5 -14.78 15.14 38.04
CA TYR A 5 -13.95 16.00 37.21
C TYR A 5 -14.81 16.97 36.41
N LYS A 6 -14.32 18.21 36.25
CA LYS A 6 -15.00 19.26 35.47
C LYS A 6 -15.21 18.89 34.01
N VAL A 7 -14.28 18.11 33.42
CA VAL A 7 -14.25 17.81 31.98
C VAL A 7 -14.17 16.30 31.69
N ILE A 8 -13.40 15.54 32.47
CA ILE A 8 -13.21 14.10 32.24
C ILE A 8 -14.53 13.36 32.47
N GLY A 9 -14.97 12.60 31.47
CA GLY A 9 -16.22 11.83 31.51
C GLY A 9 -17.49 12.65 31.20
N LYS A 10 -17.36 13.93 30.82
CA LYS A 10 -18.49 14.79 30.44
C LYS A 10 -18.58 14.91 28.90
N PRO A 11 -19.79 14.98 28.31
CA PRO A 11 -19.98 15.15 26.86
C PRO A 11 -19.53 16.55 26.42
N THR A 12 -18.25 16.66 26.05
CA THR A 12 -17.60 17.92 25.69
C THR A 12 -17.40 17.97 24.17
N PRO A 13 -17.84 19.05 23.48
CA PRO A 13 -17.56 19.21 22.06
C PRO A 13 -16.05 19.19 21.76
N LYS A 14 -15.65 18.55 20.66
CA LYS A 14 -14.25 18.59 20.18
C LYS A 14 -13.87 20.02 19.78
N LEU A 15 -12.61 20.39 20.00
CA LEU A 15 -12.09 21.74 19.71
C LEU A 15 -12.31 22.17 18.25
N ASP A 16 -12.18 21.24 17.31
CA ASP A 16 -12.32 21.48 15.88
C ASP A 16 -13.74 21.22 15.34
N ALA A 17 -14.70 20.85 16.20
CA ALA A 17 -16.05 20.46 15.79
C ALA A 17 -16.75 21.55 14.99
N LYS A 18 -16.63 22.82 15.43
CA LYS A 18 -17.24 23.96 14.74
C LYS A 18 -16.66 24.17 13.34
N LEU A 19 -15.34 24.03 13.18
CA LEU A 19 -14.68 24.22 11.88
C LEU A 19 -15.13 23.14 10.88
N ARG A 20 -15.19 21.88 11.32
CA ARG A 20 -15.66 20.75 10.50
C ARG A 20 -17.14 20.90 10.13
N ALA A 21 -17.99 21.22 11.11
CA ALA A 21 -19.43 21.34 10.90
C ALA A 21 -19.81 22.53 9.99
N THR A 22 -18.96 23.53 9.89
CA THR A 22 -19.21 24.75 9.08
C THR A 22 -18.52 24.73 7.71
N GLY A 23 -17.79 23.66 7.37
CA GLY A 23 -17.00 23.60 6.13
C GLY A 23 -15.81 24.56 6.10
N LYS A 24 -15.42 25.11 7.25
CA LYS A 24 -14.27 26.04 7.38
C LYS A 24 -12.95 25.33 7.64
N ALA A 25 -12.99 24.03 7.93
CA ALA A 25 -11.79 23.22 8.04
C ALA A 25 -11.12 23.12 6.65
N ILE A 26 -9.83 23.43 6.57
CA ILE A 26 -9.02 23.30 5.36
C ILE A 26 -8.38 21.91 5.37
N TYR A 27 -8.65 21.12 4.36
CA TYR A 27 -8.05 19.82 4.13
C TYR A 27 -7.01 19.91 3.00
N GLY A 28 -6.17 18.88 2.85
CA GLY A 28 -5.11 18.88 1.84
C GLY A 28 -5.60 19.11 0.40
N HIS A 29 -6.85 18.75 0.09
CA HIS A 29 -7.45 18.99 -1.24
C HIS A 29 -7.96 20.42 -1.46
N ASP A 30 -8.12 21.21 -0.39
CA ASP A 30 -8.52 22.61 -0.45
C ASP A 30 -7.34 23.56 -0.68
N VAL A 31 -6.12 23.08 -0.40
CA VAL A 31 -4.89 23.85 -0.55
C VAL A 31 -4.65 24.14 -2.03
N LYS A 32 -4.44 25.44 -2.34
CA LYS A 32 -4.01 25.91 -3.65
C LYS A 32 -2.80 26.81 -3.48
N LEU A 33 -1.73 26.52 -4.21
CA LEU A 33 -0.50 27.30 -4.21
C LEU A 33 -0.26 27.93 -5.58
N PRO A 34 0.39 29.10 -5.66
CA PRO A 34 0.86 29.66 -6.92
C PRO A 34 1.74 28.64 -7.66
N ASN A 35 1.55 28.50 -8.98
CA ASN A 35 2.30 27.57 -9.84
C ASN A 35 2.21 26.08 -9.44
N MET A 36 1.19 25.69 -8.69
CA MET A 36 0.99 24.29 -8.29
C MET A 36 0.81 23.38 -9.51
N LEU A 37 1.59 22.30 -9.53
CA LEU A 37 1.40 21.19 -10.46
C LEU A 37 0.52 20.12 -9.82
N TYR A 38 -0.12 19.33 -10.66
CA TYR A 38 -0.97 18.22 -10.27
C TYR A 38 -0.30 16.91 -10.60
N GLY A 39 -0.10 16.10 -9.56
CA GLY A 39 0.44 14.75 -9.65
C GLY A 39 -0.62 13.72 -10.02
N ALA A 40 -0.27 12.77 -10.88
CA ALA A 40 -1.03 11.55 -11.12
C ALA A 40 -0.07 10.35 -11.13
N ILE A 41 -0.49 9.22 -10.60
CA ILE A 41 0.33 8.01 -10.49
C ILE A 41 -0.25 6.95 -11.41
N LEU A 42 0.59 6.37 -12.27
CA LEU A 42 0.24 5.17 -13.01
C LEU A 42 0.54 3.95 -12.14
N ARG A 43 -0.47 3.12 -11.93
CA ARG A 43 -0.36 1.88 -11.17
C ARG A 43 -0.32 0.69 -12.12
N ALA A 44 0.21 -0.41 -11.63
CA ALA A 44 0.26 -1.68 -12.34
C ALA A 44 -1.13 -2.14 -12.81
N GLU A 45 -1.22 -2.58 -14.06
CA GLU A 45 -2.44 -3.15 -14.63
C GLU A 45 -2.67 -4.60 -14.16
N HIS A 46 -1.59 -5.32 -13.88
CA HIS A 46 -1.62 -6.74 -13.52
C HIS A 46 -1.22 -6.97 -12.06
N PRO A 47 -1.82 -7.97 -11.40
CA PRO A 47 -1.48 -8.33 -10.02
C PRO A 47 -0.08 -8.96 -9.89
N ALA A 48 0.45 -9.54 -10.97
CA ALA A 48 1.81 -10.06 -11.03
C ALA A 48 2.31 -9.97 -12.47
N ALA A 49 3.39 -9.23 -12.73
CA ALA A 49 3.99 -9.13 -14.05
C ALA A 49 5.43 -8.60 -13.98
N GLU A 50 6.21 -8.87 -15.03
CA GLU A 50 7.44 -8.13 -15.31
C GLU A 50 7.15 -6.99 -16.27
N ILE A 51 7.84 -5.87 -16.06
CA ILE A 51 7.81 -4.72 -16.96
C ILE A 51 8.90 -4.96 -18.00
N GLU A 52 8.51 -5.21 -19.24
CA GLU A 52 9.47 -5.44 -20.34
C GLU A 52 9.95 -4.11 -20.94
N SER A 53 9.05 -3.14 -21.07
CA SER A 53 9.38 -1.82 -21.62
C SER A 53 8.31 -0.79 -21.27
N ILE A 54 8.71 0.48 -21.16
CA ILE A 54 7.82 1.62 -20.96
C ILE A 54 8.06 2.64 -22.08
N ASP A 55 7.00 3.03 -22.78
CA ASP A 55 7.00 4.13 -23.75
C ASP A 55 6.26 5.34 -23.18
N LEU A 56 7.00 6.44 -23.07
CA LEU A 56 6.55 7.72 -22.52
C LEU A 56 6.43 8.81 -23.59
N SER A 57 6.70 8.50 -24.86
CA SER A 57 6.87 9.50 -25.92
C SER A 57 5.64 10.39 -26.10
N GLU A 58 4.46 9.80 -26.26
CA GLU A 58 3.20 10.53 -26.43
C GLU A 58 2.84 11.35 -25.18
N ALA A 59 3.05 10.78 -23.98
CA ALA A 59 2.78 11.47 -22.73
C ALA A 59 3.72 12.67 -22.50
N ARG A 60 5.00 12.56 -22.87
CA ARG A 60 5.97 13.67 -22.81
C ARG A 60 5.66 14.77 -23.82
N ALA A 61 5.09 14.42 -24.97
CA ALA A 61 4.71 15.38 -26.01
C ALA A 61 3.40 16.13 -25.68
N LEU A 62 2.59 15.64 -24.73
CA LEU A 62 1.31 16.26 -24.36
C LEU A 62 1.50 17.68 -23.76
N PRO A 63 0.94 18.73 -24.38
CA PRO A 63 1.08 20.09 -23.86
C PRO A 63 0.57 20.24 -22.42
N GLY A 64 1.43 20.78 -21.56
CA GLY A 64 1.12 21.02 -20.14
C GLY A 64 1.57 19.92 -19.19
N VAL A 65 2.08 18.79 -19.69
CA VAL A 65 2.91 17.88 -18.90
C VAL A 65 4.24 18.59 -18.61
N VAL A 66 4.67 18.55 -17.35
CA VAL A 66 5.91 19.20 -16.91
C VAL A 66 7.00 18.17 -16.68
N CYS A 67 6.69 17.07 -16.01
CA CYS A 67 7.62 15.95 -15.88
C CYS A 67 6.89 14.61 -15.73
N ILE A 68 7.61 13.54 -16.06
CA ILE A 68 7.23 12.16 -15.79
C ILE A 68 8.43 11.53 -15.10
N LEU A 69 8.19 10.98 -13.91
CA LEU A 69 9.18 10.33 -13.05
C LEU A 69 8.96 8.82 -13.08
N THR A 70 10.05 8.10 -13.26
CA THR A 70 10.18 6.65 -13.20
C THR A 70 11.04 6.26 -12.00
N ALA A 71 11.23 4.96 -11.76
CA ALA A 71 12.12 4.51 -10.69
C ALA A 71 13.57 5.03 -10.84
N ASP A 72 14.02 5.24 -12.08
CA ASP A 72 15.38 5.75 -12.37
C ASP A 72 15.58 7.21 -11.93
N ASP A 73 14.49 7.96 -11.74
CA ASP A 73 14.51 9.35 -11.29
C ASP A 73 14.49 9.49 -9.76
N ILE A 74 14.44 8.36 -9.03
CA ILE A 74 14.25 8.34 -7.58
C ILE A 74 15.48 7.78 -6.87
N ASP A 75 16.18 8.66 -6.15
CA ASP A 75 17.24 8.30 -5.21
C ASP A 75 16.70 8.31 -3.77
N THR A 76 15.75 7.42 -3.48
CA THR A 76 15.20 7.26 -2.13
C THR A 76 15.22 5.81 -1.69
N GLU A 77 15.53 5.60 -0.41
CA GLU A 77 15.37 4.31 0.25
C GLU A 77 13.95 3.76 0.09
N LYS A 78 13.83 2.43 0.12
CA LYS A 78 12.53 1.77 0.10
C LYS A 78 11.69 2.22 1.29
N MET A 79 10.42 2.46 1.01
CA MET A 79 9.38 2.81 1.97
C MET A 79 8.89 1.55 2.72
N SER A 80 8.02 1.78 3.72
CA SER A 80 7.46 0.81 4.67
C SER A 80 8.30 0.61 5.95
N TYR A 81 7.65 0.03 6.97
CA TYR A 81 8.28 -0.30 8.25
C TYR A 81 9.48 -1.24 8.12
N VAL A 82 9.46 -2.16 7.13
CA VAL A 82 10.55 -3.10 6.88
C VAL A 82 11.38 -2.74 5.65
N ARG A 83 11.13 -1.57 5.02
CA ARG A 83 11.86 -1.06 3.84
C ARG A 83 11.87 -2.04 2.67
N ASP A 84 10.69 -2.57 2.34
CA ASP A 84 10.48 -3.57 1.30
C ASP A 84 9.67 -3.06 0.11
N HIS A 85 9.27 -1.80 0.14
CA HIS A 85 8.42 -1.22 -0.91
C HIS A 85 9.13 -0.02 -1.55
N PRO A 86 9.71 -0.15 -2.76
CA PRO A 86 10.23 1.01 -3.48
C PRO A 86 9.10 2.00 -3.79
N VAL A 87 9.44 3.28 -3.99
CA VAL A 87 8.45 4.34 -4.28
C VAL A 87 7.78 4.12 -5.64
N LEU A 88 8.56 3.71 -6.64
CA LEU A 88 8.11 3.33 -7.98
C LEU A 88 8.77 2.00 -8.38
N LYS A 89 8.02 1.12 -9.07
CA LYS A 89 8.49 -0.18 -9.58
C LYS A 89 9.06 -0.03 -11.00
N SER A 90 10.25 -0.61 -11.24
CA SER A 90 10.90 -0.69 -12.55
C SER A 90 10.81 -2.06 -13.21
N ASP A 91 11.10 -3.13 -12.46
CA ASP A 91 11.35 -4.46 -13.06
C ASP A 91 10.12 -5.38 -13.00
N GLU A 92 9.44 -5.38 -11.85
CA GLU A 92 8.29 -6.24 -11.62
C GLU A 92 7.27 -5.58 -10.69
N VAL A 93 6.01 -5.97 -10.91
CA VAL A 93 4.86 -5.56 -10.12
C VAL A 93 4.20 -6.81 -9.56
N ASN A 94 3.82 -6.75 -8.29
CA ASN A 94 3.25 -7.89 -7.54
C ASN A 94 1.92 -7.52 -6.87
N SER A 95 1.30 -6.42 -7.32
CA SER A 95 0.00 -5.94 -6.86
C SER A 95 -0.53 -4.89 -7.84
N ILE A 96 -1.84 -4.88 -8.11
CA ILE A 96 -2.51 -3.81 -8.89
C ILE A 96 -2.41 -2.43 -8.24
N ARG A 97 -1.90 -2.36 -7.01
CA ARG A 97 -1.63 -1.10 -6.30
C ARG A 97 -0.19 -0.63 -6.50
N ASP A 98 0.70 -1.44 -7.05
CA ASP A 98 2.10 -1.03 -7.23
C ASP A 98 2.17 0.21 -8.13
N GLU A 99 2.84 1.24 -7.65
CA GLU A 99 3.13 2.46 -8.40
C GLU A 99 4.28 2.20 -9.38
N VAL A 100 4.08 2.54 -10.65
CA VAL A 100 5.10 2.32 -11.71
C VAL A 100 5.76 3.64 -12.10
N LEU A 101 4.97 4.71 -12.21
CA LEU A 101 5.48 6.05 -12.53
C LEU A 101 4.54 7.14 -12.04
N ALA A 102 5.05 8.36 -12.01
CA ALA A 102 4.31 9.55 -11.64
C ALA A 102 4.42 10.64 -12.73
N VAL A 103 3.32 11.34 -12.98
CA VAL A 103 3.25 12.48 -13.89
C VAL A 103 2.93 13.73 -13.09
N ALA A 104 3.61 14.84 -13.37
CA ALA A 104 3.21 16.17 -12.92
C ALA A 104 2.83 17.05 -14.11
N ALA A 105 1.64 17.67 -14.05
CA ALA A 105 1.13 18.54 -15.11
C ALA A 105 0.48 19.82 -14.58
N LYS A 106 0.23 20.78 -15.46
CA LYS A 106 -0.37 22.09 -15.11
C LYS A 106 -1.83 22.01 -14.63
N THR A 107 -2.56 20.94 -14.98
CA THR A 107 -3.92 20.70 -14.51
C THR A 107 -4.12 19.23 -14.14
N LYS A 108 -5.16 18.93 -13.33
CA LYS A 108 -5.51 17.56 -12.94
C LYS A 108 -5.92 16.73 -14.16
N GLU A 109 -6.56 17.37 -15.14
CA GLU A 109 -7.09 16.75 -16.35
C GLU A 109 -5.94 16.32 -17.26
N ILE A 110 -4.95 17.20 -17.47
CA ILE A 110 -3.75 16.88 -18.27
C ILE A 110 -2.94 15.77 -17.60
N ALA A 111 -2.78 15.80 -16.27
CA ALA A 111 -2.06 14.74 -15.56
C ALA A 111 -2.70 13.37 -15.76
N ARG A 112 -4.05 13.29 -15.75
CA ARG A 112 -4.78 12.04 -16.01
C ARG A 112 -4.75 11.63 -17.47
N GLU A 113 -4.81 12.58 -18.39
CA GLU A 113 -4.75 12.29 -19.83
C GLU A 113 -3.38 11.74 -20.21
N ALA A 114 -2.31 12.32 -19.65
CA ALA A 114 -0.95 11.81 -19.83
C ALA A 114 -0.82 10.33 -19.43
N LEU A 115 -1.47 9.90 -18.35
CA LEU A 115 -1.44 8.49 -17.93
C LEU A 115 -1.97 7.52 -19.00
N LYS A 116 -2.97 7.96 -19.80
CA LYS A 116 -3.58 7.12 -20.85
C LYS A 116 -2.68 6.97 -22.09
N LEU A 117 -1.77 7.93 -22.29
CA LEU A 117 -0.83 7.94 -23.41
C LEU A 117 0.42 7.10 -23.14
N ILE A 118 0.61 6.68 -21.88
CA ILE A 118 1.75 5.86 -21.48
C ILE A 118 1.45 4.40 -21.83
N LYS A 119 2.38 3.76 -22.54
CA LYS A 119 2.26 2.37 -22.94
C LYS A 119 3.29 1.54 -22.18
N ILE A 120 2.83 0.54 -21.45
CA ILE A 120 3.70 -0.41 -20.74
C ILE A 120 3.49 -1.78 -21.34
N LYS A 121 4.59 -2.44 -21.70
CA LYS A 121 4.58 -3.83 -22.11
C LYS A 121 4.86 -4.70 -20.89
N TYR A 122 3.90 -5.54 -20.53
CA TYR A 122 4.03 -6.48 -19.43
C TYR A 122 4.21 -7.91 -19.92
N ARG A 123 5.05 -8.67 -19.22
CA ARG A 123 5.00 -10.13 -19.23
C ARG A 123 4.23 -10.60 -18.00
N VAL A 124 2.96 -10.93 -18.18
CA VAL A 124 2.07 -11.33 -17.09
C VAL A 124 2.55 -12.64 -16.46
N LYS A 125 2.61 -12.66 -15.13
CA LYS A 125 2.95 -13.83 -14.32
C LYS A 125 1.69 -14.40 -13.68
N LYS A 126 1.72 -15.68 -13.31
CA LYS A 126 0.69 -16.27 -12.45
C LYS A 126 0.81 -15.64 -11.06
N GLY A 127 -0.23 -14.92 -10.64
CA GLY A 127 -0.31 -14.37 -9.29
C GLY A 127 -0.65 -15.45 -8.25
N VAL A 128 -0.30 -15.17 -6.99
CA VAL A 128 -0.68 -15.98 -5.83
C VAL A 128 -1.62 -15.14 -4.96
N PHE A 129 -2.79 -15.69 -4.65
CA PHE A 129 -3.87 -14.94 -3.99
C PHE A 129 -4.33 -15.55 -2.66
N ASP A 130 -3.85 -16.76 -2.35
CA ASP A 130 -4.08 -17.43 -1.08
C ASP A 130 -2.77 -17.45 -0.26
N PRO A 131 -2.82 -17.10 1.04
CA PRO A 131 -1.62 -17.07 1.87
C PRO A 131 -1.05 -18.46 2.18
N PHE A 132 -1.84 -19.53 2.11
CA PHE A 132 -1.35 -20.90 2.30
C PHE A 132 -0.69 -21.39 1.01
N GLU A 133 -1.27 -21.13 -0.17
CA GLU A 133 -0.60 -21.41 -1.46
C GLU A 133 0.74 -20.66 -1.56
N ALA A 134 0.83 -19.43 -1.02
CA ALA A 134 2.09 -18.69 -1.00
C ALA A 134 3.19 -19.36 -0.18
N LEU A 135 2.86 -20.25 0.76
CA LEU A 135 3.82 -20.97 1.58
C LEU A 135 4.37 -22.23 0.89
N ASP A 136 3.77 -22.66 -0.22
CA ASP A 136 4.22 -23.85 -0.93
C ASP A 136 5.65 -23.67 -1.49
N ASP A 137 6.41 -24.75 -1.54
CA ASP A 137 7.81 -24.74 -1.98
C ASP A 137 7.95 -24.32 -3.45
N ASP A 138 6.94 -24.59 -4.29
CA ASP A 138 6.89 -24.23 -5.70
C ASP A 138 6.30 -22.84 -5.97
N ALA A 139 5.74 -22.17 -4.95
CA ALA A 139 5.23 -20.81 -5.09
C ALA A 139 6.35 -19.84 -5.53
N PRO A 140 6.10 -18.86 -6.41
CA PRO A 140 7.11 -17.86 -6.74
C PRO A 140 7.43 -16.99 -5.52
N GLN A 141 8.64 -16.44 -5.46
CA GLN A 141 8.95 -15.41 -4.47
C GLN A 141 8.19 -14.13 -4.83
N ILE A 142 7.23 -13.73 -4.01
CA ILE A 142 6.32 -12.60 -4.28
C ILE A 142 7.01 -11.25 -4.00
N ASN A 143 7.80 -11.16 -2.93
CA ASN A 143 8.50 -9.93 -2.57
C ASN A 143 10.01 -10.13 -2.63
N LYS A 144 10.65 -9.63 -3.69
CA LYS A 144 12.11 -9.68 -3.85
C LYS A 144 12.86 -8.82 -2.84
N TYR A 145 12.22 -7.79 -2.27
CA TYR A 145 12.86 -6.84 -1.37
C TYR A 145 12.86 -7.28 0.09
N CYS A 146 12.02 -8.26 0.46
CA CYS A 146 11.97 -8.83 1.79
C CYS A 146 11.70 -10.34 1.73
N PRO A 147 12.70 -11.15 1.31
CA PRO A 147 12.58 -12.60 1.40
C PRO A 147 12.46 -13.02 2.87
N GLY A 148 11.48 -13.87 3.15
CA GLY A 148 11.34 -14.45 4.49
C GLY A 148 12.50 -15.40 4.81
N LYS A 149 12.85 -15.51 6.10
CA LYS A 149 14.02 -16.30 6.55
C LYS A 149 13.77 -17.81 6.52
N THR A 150 12.58 -18.24 6.91
CA THR A 150 12.20 -19.66 7.01
C THR A 150 11.39 -20.13 5.81
N ASN A 151 10.68 -19.22 5.15
CA ASN A 151 9.98 -19.43 3.90
C ASN A 151 10.04 -18.12 3.12
N LYS A 152 10.30 -18.17 1.81
CA LYS A 152 10.52 -17.00 0.95
C LYS A 152 9.36 -15.99 0.94
N ASN A 153 8.13 -16.46 1.18
CA ASN A 153 6.92 -15.64 1.18
C ASN A 153 6.36 -15.36 2.59
N LEU A 154 7.02 -15.86 3.64
CA LEU A 154 6.65 -15.56 5.02
C LEU A 154 7.31 -14.26 5.49
N ALA A 155 6.59 -13.14 5.35
CA ALA A 155 7.11 -11.82 5.70
C ALA A 155 7.52 -11.70 7.18
N ARG A 156 6.71 -12.23 8.09
CA ARG A 156 6.99 -12.28 9.53
C ARG A 156 6.38 -13.51 10.18
N ASN A 157 7.05 -13.99 11.23
CA ASN A 157 6.55 -15.00 12.14
C ASN A 157 6.55 -14.43 13.57
N PHE A 158 5.51 -14.75 14.34
CA PHE A 158 5.43 -14.44 15.76
C PHE A 158 5.14 -15.75 16.50
N TYR A 159 6.07 -16.16 17.35
CA TYR A 159 5.89 -17.30 18.25
C TYR A 159 5.71 -16.77 19.67
N TYR A 160 4.63 -17.20 20.32
CA TYR A 160 4.36 -16.86 21.71
C TYR A 160 3.97 -18.13 22.47
N GLU A 161 4.68 -18.41 23.55
CA GLU A 161 4.39 -19.50 24.45
C GLU A 161 4.51 -18.99 25.89
N HIS A 162 3.62 -19.47 26.75
CA HIS A 162 3.63 -19.14 28.17
C HIS A 162 3.24 -20.39 28.98
N GLY A 163 4.14 -20.85 29.84
CA GLY A 163 3.99 -22.12 30.57
C GLY A 163 4.21 -23.35 29.67
N ASN A 164 3.73 -24.52 30.12
CA ASN A 164 3.82 -25.78 29.38
C ASN A 164 2.45 -26.17 28.82
N LEU A 165 2.22 -25.92 27.53
CA LEU A 165 0.93 -26.18 26.89
C LEU A 165 0.54 -27.66 26.92
N GLN A 166 1.51 -28.56 26.76
CA GLN A 166 1.23 -30.01 26.70
C GLN A 166 0.75 -30.52 28.06
N GLU A 167 1.43 -30.15 29.14
CA GLU A 167 1.02 -30.51 30.50
C GLU A 167 -0.39 -30.02 30.83
N GLN A 168 -0.76 -28.81 30.41
CA GLN A 168 -2.10 -28.27 30.65
C GLN A 168 -3.16 -28.98 29.81
N LYS A 169 -2.84 -29.39 28.58
CA LYS A 169 -3.73 -30.22 27.75
C LYS A 169 -4.00 -31.57 28.40
N ASP A 170 -2.98 -32.23 28.94
CA ASP A 170 -3.12 -33.54 29.58
C ASP A 170 -3.99 -33.48 30.86
N LYS A 171 -3.98 -32.32 31.55
CA LYS A 171 -4.83 -32.05 32.72
C LYS A 171 -6.26 -31.63 32.36
N SER A 172 -6.53 -31.32 31.10
CA SER A 172 -7.81 -30.75 30.68
C SER A 172 -8.86 -31.84 30.46
N THR A 173 -10.04 -31.68 31.07
CA THR A 173 -11.18 -32.59 30.85
C THR A 173 -11.74 -32.53 29.43
N CYS A 174 -11.57 -31.39 28.74
CA CYS A 174 -12.01 -31.19 27.37
C CYS A 174 -11.08 -30.20 26.65
N ILE A 175 -10.82 -30.45 25.37
CA ILE A 175 -10.06 -29.57 24.49
C ILE A 175 -10.93 -29.24 23.27
N VAL A 176 -11.15 -27.96 23.01
CA VAL A 176 -11.93 -27.48 21.86
C VAL A 176 -10.99 -26.75 20.90
N SER A 177 -11.09 -27.06 19.60
CA SER A 177 -10.32 -26.39 18.55
C SER A 177 -11.25 -26.02 17.41
N ASN A 178 -11.20 -24.76 16.99
CA ASN A 178 -11.99 -24.21 15.90
C ASN A 178 -11.11 -23.35 14.99
N ARG A 179 -11.42 -23.33 13.69
CA ARG A 179 -10.82 -22.42 12.72
C ARG A 179 -11.78 -21.27 12.42
N TYR A 180 -11.31 -20.04 12.54
CA TYR A 180 -12.03 -18.83 12.19
C TYR A 180 -11.35 -18.15 11.00
N ILE A 181 -12.13 -17.67 10.04
CA ILE A 181 -11.64 -16.92 8.88
C ILE A 181 -12.28 -15.54 8.92
N LEU A 182 -11.45 -14.51 8.98
CA LEU A 182 -11.89 -13.11 8.93
C LEU A 182 -11.65 -12.59 7.52
N PRO A 183 -12.70 -12.18 6.79
CA PRO A 183 -12.53 -11.69 5.43
C PRO A 183 -11.81 -10.34 5.42
N ARG A 184 -11.21 -10.01 4.28
CA ARG A 184 -10.75 -8.65 4.02
C ARG A 184 -11.96 -7.71 4.04
N VAL A 185 -11.89 -6.67 4.87
CA VAL A 185 -12.85 -5.56 4.85
C VAL A 185 -12.36 -4.51 3.85
N ALA A 186 -13.24 -4.09 2.94
CA ALA A 186 -12.93 -3.11 1.89
C ALA A 186 -12.81 -1.69 2.45
#